data_AF-A0A9E5VN31-F1
#
_entry.id   AF-A0A9E5VN31-F1
#
_cell.length_a   1.000
_cell.length_b   1.000
_cell.length_c   1.000
_cell.angle_alpha   90.00
_cell.angle_beta   90.00
_cell.angle_gamma   90.00
#
_symmetry.space_group_name_H-M   'P 1'
#
loop_
_entity.id
_entity.type
_entity.pdbx_description
1 polymer ?
#
loop_
_entity_poly.entity_id
_entity_poly.type
_entity_poly.pdbx_seq_one_letter_code
_entity_poly.pdbx_strand_id
1 'polypeptide(L)' 'MNSTKLCWWTPFKYAVPADYENWFEEQALEGWHPVKVSQWSSFAMRFKKGEPKRYRYVVDLQPAPRKDYKRIYE' A
#
# COMPACT_ATOMS: atom_id res chain seq x y z
N MET A 1 2.86 21.10 6.47
CA MET A 1 4.05 20.39 5.96
C MET A 1 3.60 19.20 5.11
N ASN A 2 3.84 19.21 3.80
CA ASN A 2 3.54 18.08 2.91
C ASN A 2 4.72 17.10 2.93
N SER A 3 4.88 16.37 4.03
CA SER A 3 5.94 15.36 4.13
C SER A 3 5.58 14.14 3.28
N THR A 4 6.46 13.79 2.36
CA THR A 4 6.38 12.56 1.56
C THR A 4 7.53 11.63 1.94
N LYS A 5 7.29 10.33 1.86
CA LYS A 5 8.35 9.32 2.00
C LYS A 5 8.30 8.32 0.86
N LEU A 6 9.46 7.76 0.55
CA LEU A 6 9.65 6.78 -0.50
C LEU A 6 10.27 5.53 0.12
N CYS A 7 9.64 4.38 -0.10
CA CYS A 7 10.10 3.09 0.39
C CYS A 7 10.38 2.19 -0.82
N TRP A 8 11.61 1.70 -0.91
CA TRP A 8 12.06 0.92 -2.05
C TRP A 8 11.89 -0.59 -1.83
N TRP A 9 11.50 -1.27 -2.91
CA TRP A 9 11.45 -2.74 -2.99
C TRP A 9 10.55 -3.40 -1.93
N THR A 10 9.52 -2.69 -1.48
CA THR A 10 8.73 -3.10 -0.31
C THR A 10 8.04 -4.46 -0.45
N PRO A 11 7.46 -4.84 -1.61
CA PRO A 11 6.87 -6.18 -1.75
C PRO A 11 7.91 -7.31 -1.72
N PHE A 12 9.18 -7.01 -2.00
CA PHE A 12 10.26 -8.00 -1.94
C PHE A 12 10.83 -8.15 -0.53
N LYS A 13 10.71 -7.11 0.31
CA LYS A 13 11.08 -7.16 1.74
C LYS A 13 10.02 -7.90 2.56
N TYR A 14 8.75 -7.71 2.21
CA TYR A 14 7.61 -8.35 2.84
C TYR A 14 6.95 -9.30 1.83
N ALA A 15 7.60 -10.43 1.58
CA ALA A 15 7.18 -11.38 0.54
C ALA A 15 5.86 -12.10 0.88
N VAL A 16 5.55 -12.24 2.16
CA VAL A 16 4.28 -12.81 2.63
C VAL A 16 3.22 -11.70 2.64
N PRO A 17 2.03 -11.90 2.02
CA PRO A 17 0.98 -10.89 1.98
C PRO A 17 0.60 -10.33 3.36
N ALA A 18 0.48 -11.20 4.37
CA ALA A 18 0.15 -10.80 5.74
C ALA A 18 1.20 -9.86 6.36
N ASP A 19 2.49 -10.10 6.12
CA ASP A 19 3.56 -9.22 6.61
C ASP A 19 3.48 -7.86 5.92
N TYR A 20 3.13 -7.85 4.64
CA TYR A 20 3.01 -6.62 3.87
C TYR A 20 1.77 -5.80 4.29
N GLU A 21 0.66 -6.47 4.55
CA GLU A 21 -0.56 -5.89 5.13
C GLU A 21 -0.26 -5.26 6.48
N ASN A 22 0.34 -6.01 7.41
CA ASN A 22 0.73 -5.52 8.74
C ASN A 22 1.63 -4.30 8.64
N TRP A 23 2.63 -4.33 7.76
CA TRP A 23 3.52 -3.20 7.54
C TRP A 23 2.76 -1.95 7.07
N PHE A 24 1.81 -2.08 6.15
CA PHE A 24 0.96 -0.97 5.73
C PHE A 24 0.09 -0.43 6.85
N GLU A 25 -0.44 -1.30 7.72
CA GLU A 25 -1.23 -0.91 8.88
C GLU A 25 -0.39 -0.11 9.88
N GLU A 26 0.84 -0.54 10.17
CA GLU A 26 1.80 0.21 10.99
C GLU A 26 2.08 1.60 10.39
N GLN A 27 2.30 1.68 9.07
CA GLN A 27 2.51 2.97 8.40
C GLN A 27 1.29 3.89 8.57
N ALA A 28 0.08 3.35 8.45
CA ALA A 28 -1.16 4.12 8.60
C ALA A 28 -1.40 4.60 10.05
N LEU A 29 -1.02 3.80 11.05
CA LEU A 29 -1.04 4.18 12.46
C LEU A 29 -0.08 5.33 12.76
N GLU A 30 1.03 5.43 12.04
CA GLU A 30 1.90 6.60 12.09
C GLU A 30 1.38 7.78 11.26
N GLY A 31 0.27 7.63 10.52
CA GLY A 31 -0.28 8.66 9.64
C GLY A 31 0.39 8.73 8.27
N TRP A 32 1.08 7.67 7.85
CA TRP A 32 1.63 7.55 6.50
C TRP A 32 0.69 6.75 5.60
N HIS A 33 0.14 7.41 4.59
CA HIS A 33 -0.85 6.82 3.69
C HIS A 33 -0.29 6.64 2.28
N PRO A 34 -0.49 5.49 1.62
CA PRO A 34 -0.04 5.30 0.25
C PRO A 34 -0.73 6.26 -0.71
N VAL A 35 0.05 6.87 -1.61
CA VAL A 35 -0.49 7.85 -2.58
C VAL A 35 -1.19 7.15 -3.73
N LYS A 36 -0.53 6.13 -4.30
CA LYS A 36 -1.04 5.32 -5.41
C LYS A 36 -0.34 3.96 -5.40
N VAL A 37 -1.12 2.89 -5.49
CA VAL A 37 -0.62 1.53 -5.66
C VAL A 37 -0.73 1.15 -7.13
N SER A 38 0.38 0.77 -7.75
CA SER A 38 0.50 0.38 -9.15
C SER A 38 1.71 -0.55 -9.32
N GLN A 39 1.94 -1.11 -10.51
CA GLN A 39 3.13 -1.93 -10.78
C GLN A 39 4.45 -1.20 -10.47
N TRP A 40 4.52 0.12 -10.69
CA TRP A 40 5.68 0.94 -10.35
C TRP A 40 5.92 1.06 -8.84
N SER A 41 4.88 0.85 -8.04
CA SER A 41 4.97 0.91 -6.59
C SER A 41 5.72 -0.29 -6.00
N SER A 42 5.91 -1.37 -6.78
CA SER A 42 6.79 -2.49 -6.41
C SER A 42 8.26 -2.10 -6.34
N PHE A 43 8.67 -1.13 -7.18
CA PHE A 43 9.99 -0.53 -7.12
C PHE A 43 10.03 0.57 -6.05
N ALA A 44 9.08 1.51 -6.11
CA ALA A 44 9.08 2.72 -5.30
C ALA A 44 7.69 3.04 -4.73
N MET A 45 7.44 2.61 -3.49
CA MET A 45 6.20 2.89 -2.78
C MET A 45 6.21 4.30 -2.19
N ARG A 46 5.22 5.11 -2.56
CA ARG A 46 5.09 6.51 -2.11
C ARG A 46 4.03 6.66 -1.05
N PHE A 47 4.38 7.35 0.03
CA PHE A 47 3.43 7.72 1.07
C PHE A 47 3.39 9.24 1.25
N LYS A 48 2.23 9.73 1.69
CA LYS A 48 2.01 11.09 2.13
C LYS A 48 1.65 11.08 3.62
N LYS A 49 2.18 12.04 4.37
CA LYS A 49 1.81 12.25 5.77
C LYS A 49 0.42 12.86 5.84
N GLY A 50 -0.44 12.25 6.65
CA GLY A 50 -1.75 12.73 7.04
C GLY A 50 -2.02 12.37 8.50
N GLU A 51 -3.29 12.37 8.88
CA GLU A 51 -3.70 11.95 10.22
C GLU A 51 -3.48 10.44 10.42
N PRO A 52 -2.95 10.01 11.58
CA PRO A 52 -2.98 8.62 12.02
C PRO A 52 -4.36 7.99 11.88
N LYS A 53 -4.45 6.86 11.17
CA LYS A 53 -5.71 6.13 11.00
C LYS A 53 -5.47 4.63 11.11
N ARG A 54 -6.40 3.94 11.75
CA ARG A 54 -6.42 2.48 11.79
C ARG A 54 -7.14 1.98 10.54
N TYR A 55 -6.37 1.45 9.60
CA TYR A 55 -6.88 0.76 8.42
C TYR A 55 -6.63 -0.73 8.54
N ARG A 56 -7.44 -1.52 7.83
CA ARG A 56 -7.13 -2.91 7.54
C ARG A 56 -6.77 -3.00 6.07
N TYR A 57 -5.55 -3.40 5.77
CA TYR A 57 -5.12 -3.56 4.38
C TYR A 57 -5.28 -5.02 3.97
N VAL A 58 -5.59 -5.24 2.69
CA VAL A 58 -5.66 -6.56 2.08
C VAL A 58 -4.89 -6.50 0.76
N VAL A 59 -3.93 -7.41 0.60
CA VAL A 59 -3.12 -7.52 -0.60
C VAL A 59 -3.71 -8.64 -1.47
N ASP A 60 -4.47 -8.24 -2.50
CA ASP A 60 -4.88 -9.16 -3.57
C ASP A 60 -3.91 -9.04 -4.75
N LEU A 61 -3.15 -10.11 -4.99
CA LEU A 61 -2.16 -10.19 -6.07
C LEU A 61 -2.84 -10.53 -7.39
N GLN A 62 -3.26 -9.48 -8.11
CA GLN A 62 -3.80 -9.62 -9.45
C GLN A 62 -2.82 -9.10 -10.52
N PRO A 63 -2.05 -9.98 -11.17
CA PRO A 63 -1.06 -9.56 -12.18
C PRO A 63 -1.73 -8.95 -13.42
N ALA A 64 -2.93 -9.43 -13.77
CA ALA A 64 -3.75 -8.92 -14.85
C ALA A 64 -5.22 -8.87 -14.39
N PRO A 65 -5.63 -7.79 -13.69
CA PRO A 65 -7.00 -7.67 -13.20
C PRO A 65 -7.97 -7.58 -14.39
N ARG A 66 -9.07 -8.33 -14.34
CA ARG A 66 -10.15 -8.20 -15.33
C ARG A 66 -10.80 -6.82 -15.20
N LYS A 67 -11.37 -6.28 -16.29
CA LYS A 67 -11.94 -4.91 -16.32
C LYS A 67 -13.02 -4.69 -15.27
N ASP A 68 -13.74 -5.75 -14.89
CA ASP A 68 -14.83 -5.82 -13.93
C ASP A 68 -14.37 -6.04 -12.48
N TYR A 69 -13.11 -6.36 -12.23
CA TYR A 69 -12.63 -6.71 -10.90
C TYR A 69 -12.83 -5.60 -9.87
N LYS A 70 -12.64 -4.33 -10.26
CA LYS A 70 -12.81 -3.18 -9.35
C LYS A 70 -14.26 -2.97 -8.91
N ARG A 71 -15.22 -3.38 -9.73
CA ARG A 71 -16.66 -3.21 -9.48
C ARG A 71 -17.16 -4.05 -8.29
N ILE A 72 -16.39 -5.04 -7.85
CA ILE A 72 -16.71 -5.90 -6.71
C ILE A 72 -16.52 -5.14 -5.37
N TYR A 73 -15.75 -4.04 -5.36
CA TYR A 73 -15.37 -3.29 -4.16
C TYR A 73 -15.89 -1.84 -4.13
N GLU A 74 -16.66 -1.42 -5.13
CA GLU A 74 -17.44 -0.16 -5.13
C GLU A 74 -18.80 -0.38 -4.47
#